data_AF-A0A0B7G199-F1
#
_entry.id   AF-A0A0B7G199-F1
#
_cell.length_a   1.000
_cell.length_b   1.000
_cell.length_c   1.000
_cell.angle_alpha   90.00
_cell.angle_beta   90.00
_cell.angle_gamma   90.00
#
_symmetry.space_group_name_H-M   'P 1'
#
loop_
_entity.id
_entity.type
_entity.pdbx_description
1 polymer ?
#
loop_
_entity_poly.entity_id
_entity_poly.type
_entity_poly.pdbx_seq_one_letter_code
_entity_poly.pdbx_strand_id
1 'polypeptide(L)'
;MQSDLVVQPQSGWPTGSIQHWEEAGVRLENALVAYRAACLTLEQSTVTGPLIPADGLAGHLDRRAKQFNVVIANPLDHSLASISRSRNRLVSPCGRIPPEILAEIFELVVGLRNVSRDMPMSISVSRICLSLYRLIGVCSVWRRVGLGHSALWALVPLVCHGMPPHLTELSAYNSLECGGRNNLLLAADVHNFRSSEIIKAHLTANGHRFRIIKIRGSSVPEIESLLEAILTRAIPASIVELALCFQRRGSTQPQSPWTHTLFNSSTSSARSIFKEALTFVKVLRFSDILPPTIAQTFTNVVRLRIHAIAFGKDAVFGEFLGSLHAAVNLQTWK
;
A
#
# COMPACT_ATOMS: atom_id res chain seq x y z
N MET A 1 -24.20 52.11 -21.51
CA MET A 1 -25.22 51.16 -22.00
C MET A 1 -24.52 49.86 -22.33
N GLN A 2 -24.39 48.99 -21.35
CA GLN A 2 -23.88 47.62 -21.50
C GLN A 2 -24.89 46.76 -20.76
N SER A 3 -25.71 46.08 -21.55
CA SER A 3 -26.82 45.26 -21.06
C SER A 3 -26.24 43.91 -20.66
N ASP A 4 -26.05 43.73 -19.35
CA ASP A 4 -25.64 42.45 -18.76
C ASP A 4 -26.76 41.42 -18.98
N LEU A 5 -26.48 40.49 -19.90
CA LEU A 5 -27.27 39.27 -20.10
C LEU A 5 -27.07 38.37 -18.87
N VAL A 6 -27.97 38.53 -17.91
CA VAL A 6 -28.15 37.57 -16.81
C VAL A 6 -28.67 36.27 -17.41
N VAL A 7 -27.75 35.37 -17.76
CA VAL A 7 -28.04 33.99 -18.11
C VAL A 7 -28.53 33.30 -16.85
N GLN A 8 -29.84 33.22 -16.67
CA GLN A 8 -30.42 32.36 -15.64
C GLN A 8 -30.12 30.90 -15.99
N PRO A 9 -29.45 30.13 -15.13
CA PRO A 9 -29.25 28.71 -15.36
C PRO A 9 -30.60 28.00 -15.23
N GLN A 10 -31.17 27.57 -16.36
CA GLN A 10 -32.29 26.65 -16.38
C GLN A 10 -31.84 25.29 -15.83
N SER A 11 -31.82 25.12 -14.51
CA SER A 11 -31.69 23.82 -13.88
C SER A 11 -33.04 23.11 -13.90
N GLY A 12 -33.51 22.75 -15.09
CA GLY A 12 -34.66 21.86 -15.24
C GLY A 12 -34.26 20.49 -14.71
N TRP A 13 -34.78 20.12 -13.55
CA TRP A 13 -34.62 18.76 -13.03
C TRP A 13 -35.20 17.78 -14.06
N PRO A 14 -34.58 16.61 -14.29
CA PRO A 14 -35.13 15.58 -15.16
C PRO A 14 -36.31 14.90 -14.46
N THR A 15 -37.42 15.61 -14.31
CA THR A 15 -38.66 15.15 -13.66
C THR A 15 -39.19 13.88 -14.31
N GLY A 16 -39.10 13.76 -15.64
CA GLY A 16 -39.52 12.57 -16.36
C GLY A 16 -38.75 11.29 -16.00
N SER A 17 -37.44 11.38 -15.75
CA SER A 17 -36.64 10.21 -15.37
C SER A 17 -36.91 9.76 -13.93
N ILE A 18 -37.17 10.70 -13.01
CA ILE A 18 -37.52 10.39 -11.63
C ILE A 18 -38.89 9.70 -11.58
N GLN A 19 -39.89 10.28 -12.25
CA GLN A 19 -41.23 9.70 -12.32
C GLN A 19 -41.20 8.29 -12.93
N HIS A 20 -40.46 8.10 -14.02
CA HIS A 20 -40.31 6.77 -14.62
C HIS A 20 -39.67 5.75 -13.67
N TRP A 21 -38.67 6.17 -12.90
CA TRP A 21 -38.04 5.31 -11.88
C TRP A 21 -39.01 4.95 -10.75
N GLU A 22 -39.82 5.89 -10.27
CA GLU A 22 -40.85 5.64 -9.24
C GLU A 22 -41.93 4.68 -9.75
N GLU A 23 -42.45 4.90 -10.97
CA GLU A 23 -43.42 4.01 -11.62
C GLU A 23 -42.86 2.59 -11.82
N ALA A 24 -41.60 2.45 -12.24
CA ALA A 24 -40.93 1.17 -12.34
C ALA A 24 -40.77 0.48 -10.97
N GLY A 25 -40.51 1.25 -9.91
CA GLY A 25 -40.48 0.78 -8.53
C GLY A 25 -41.80 0.17 -8.08
N VAL A 26 -42.92 0.88 -8.31
CA VAL A 26 -44.27 0.39 -7.99
C VAL A 26 -44.60 -0.90 -8.76
N ARG A 27 -44.22 -1.00 -10.04
CA ARG A 27 -44.42 -2.23 -10.83
C ARG A 27 -43.62 -3.41 -10.26
N LEU A 28 -42.38 -3.18 -9.83
CA LEU A 28 -41.56 -4.22 -9.22
C LEU A 28 -42.14 -4.69 -7.89
N GLU A 29 -42.61 -3.77 -7.04
CA GLU A 29 -43.27 -4.08 -5.77
C GLU A 29 -44.50 -4.97 -5.98
N ASN A 30 -45.38 -4.57 -6.90
CA ASN A 30 -46.58 -5.33 -7.25
C ASN A 30 -46.24 -6.74 -7.78
N ALA A 31 -45.20 -6.86 -8.61
CA ALA A 31 -44.75 -8.15 -9.13
C ALA A 31 -44.22 -9.07 -8.02
N LEU A 32 -43.48 -8.53 -7.05
CA LEU A 32 -42.99 -9.29 -5.90
C LEU A 32 -44.13 -9.75 -4.99
N VAL A 33 -45.14 -8.91 -4.76
CA VAL A 33 -46.35 -9.27 -4.01
C VAL A 33 -47.10 -10.41 -4.71
N ALA A 34 -47.31 -10.30 -6.02
CA ALA A 34 -47.98 -11.33 -6.81
C ALA A 34 -47.18 -12.65 -6.81
N TYR A 35 -45.85 -12.59 -6.94
CA TYR A 35 -44.99 -13.76 -6.88
C TYR A 35 -45.06 -14.46 -5.52
N ARG A 36 -45.02 -13.69 -4.42
CA ARG A 36 -45.18 -14.23 -3.06
C ARG A 36 -46.53 -14.93 -2.90
N ALA A 37 -47.61 -14.34 -3.39
CA ALA A 37 -48.93 -14.96 -3.35
C ALA A 37 -48.94 -16.30 -4.11
N ALA A 38 -48.33 -16.36 -5.30
CA ALA A 38 -48.22 -17.59 -6.08
C ALA A 38 -47.40 -18.68 -5.35
N CYS A 39 -46.32 -18.32 -4.64
CA CYS A 39 -45.57 -19.27 -3.81
C CYS A 39 -46.42 -19.85 -2.67
N LEU A 40 -47.22 -19.02 -2.00
CA LEU A 40 -48.13 -19.47 -0.93
C LEU A 40 -49.23 -20.39 -1.47
N THR A 41 -49.81 -20.06 -2.64
CA THR A 41 -50.78 -20.94 -3.30
C THR A 41 -50.15 -22.28 -3.69
N LEU A 42 -48.91 -22.27 -4.16
CA LEU A 42 -48.17 -23.48 -4.48
C LEU A 42 -47.93 -24.35 -3.24
N GLU A 43 -47.49 -23.75 -2.14
CA GLU A 43 -47.32 -24.43 -0.84
C GLU A 43 -48.63 -25.06 -0.37
N GLN A 44 -49.73 -24.30 -0.37
CA GLN A 44 -51.06 -24.81 -0.01
C GLN A 44 -51.49 -25.99 -0.92
N SER A 45 -51.24 -25.88 -2.22
CA SER A 45 -51.58 -26.93 -3.19
C SER A 45 -50.77 -28.22 -2.96
N THR A 46 -49.54 -28.12 -2.45
CA THR A 46 -48.75 -29.32 -2.10
C THR A 46 -49.26 -30.03 -0.85
N VAL A 47 -49.99 -29.33 0.03
CA VAL A 47 -50.59 -29.91 1.25
C VAL A 47 -51.93 -30.58 0.95
N THR A 48 -52.75 -29.97 0.08
CA THR A 48 -54.13 -30.44 -0.18
C THR A 48 -54.28 -31.29 -1.43
N GLY A 49 -53.26 -31.34 -2.30
CA GLY A 49 -53.32 -32.00 -3.60
C GLY A 49 -53.12 -33.53 -3.56
N PRO A 50 -53.53 -34.26 -4.61
CA PRO A 50 -53.24 -35.68 -4.77
C PRO A 50 -51.73 -35.93 -4.81
N LEU A 51 -51.28 -37.09 -4.28
CA LEU A 51 -49.88 -37.52 -4.22
C LEU A 51 -49.26 -37.59 -5.63
N ILE A 52 -48.69 -36.48 -6.10
CA ILE A 52 -47.77 -36.46 -7.22
C ILE A 52 -46.45 -37.11 -6.73
N PRO A 53 -45.79 -37.98 -7.52
CA PRO A 53 -44.52 -38.54 -7.14
C PRO A 53 -43.53 -37.42 -6.77
N ALA A 54 -43.06 -37.45 -5.52
CA ALA A 54 -42.21 -36.42 -4.91
C ALA A 54 -40.84 -36.30 -5.62
N ASP A 55 -40.45 -37.35 -6.35
CA ASP A 55 -39.20 -37.48 -7.08
C ASP A 55 -39.20 -36.61 -8.34
N GLY A 56 -39.05 -35.30 -8.16
CA GLY A 56 -38.86 -34.34 -9.25
C GLY A 56 -39.29 -32.92 -8.91
N LEU A 57 -40.33 -32.76 -8.10
CA LEU A 57 -40.86 -31.44 -7.73
C LEU A 57 -39.85 -30.65 -6.89
N ALA A 58 -39.24 -31.27 -5.88
CA ALA A 58 -38.24 -30.62 -5.03
C ALA A 58 -37.05 -30.08 -5.85
N GLY A 59 -36.50 -30.91 -6.73
CA GLY A 59 -35.39 -30.50 -7.61
C GLY A 59 -35.76 -29.39 -8.60
N HIS A 60 -37.01 -29.36 -9.07
CA HIS A 60 -37.52 -28.28 -9.92
C HIS A 60 -37.65 -26.96 -9.15
N LEU A 61 -38.21 -27.00 -7.93
CA LEU A 61 -38.35 -25.83 -7.07
C LEU A 61 -36.98 -25.26 -6.68
N ASP A 62 -36.02 -26.10 -6.30
CA ASP A 62 -34.65 -25.68 -5.99
C ASP A 62 -33.97 -25.01 -7.19
N ARG A 63 -34.12 -25.60 -8.38
CA ARG A 63 -33.58 -25.03 -9.62
C ARG A 63 -34.22 -23.67 -9.92
N ARG A 64 -35.53 -23.55 -9.74
CA ARG A 64 -36.26 -22.31 -10.01
C ARG A 64 -35.94 -21.23 -8.99
N ALA A 65 -35.80 -21.57 -7.71
CA ALA A 65 -35.37 -20.67 -6.65
C ALA A 65 -33.95 -20.13 -6.91
N LYS A 66 -33.01 -21.00 -7.31
CA LYS A 66 -31.66 -20.57 -7.71
C LYS A 66 -31.68 -19.62 -8.92
N GLN A 67 -32.46 -19.96 -9.96
CA GLN A 67 -32.61 -19.08 -11.12
C GLN A 67 -33.23 -17.73 -10.74
N PHE A 68 -34.26 -17.73 -9.91
CA PHE A 68 -34.91 -16.51 -9.44
C PHE A 68 -33.94 -15.60 -8.68
N ASN A 69 -33.13 -16.18 -7.77
CA ASN A 69 -32.10 -15.42 -7.07
C ASN A 69 -31.09 -14.77 -8.03
N VAL A 70 -30.63 -15.50 -9.07
CA VAL A 70 -29.73 -14.92 -10.07
C VAL A 70 -30.40 -13.78 -10.87
N VAL A 71 -31.67 -13.95 -11.25
CA VAL A 71 -32.41 -13.01 -12.08
C VAL A 71 -32.87 -11.77 -11.29
N ILE A 72 -33.17 -11.89 -10.00
CA ILE A 72 -33.68 -10.78 -9.20
C ILE A 72 -32.59 -10.13 -8.36
N ALA A 73 -31.79 -10.91 -7.61
CA ALA A 73 -30.85 -10.34 -6.65
C ALA A 73 -29.77 -9.50 -7.34
N ASN A 74 -29.19 -10.02 -8.43
CA ASN A 74 -28.06 -9.36 -9.10
C ASN A 74 -28.48 -8.01 -9.76
N PRO A 75 -29.60 -7.92 -10.50
CA PRO A 75 -30.07 -6.63 -11.03
C PRO A 75 -30.57 -5.68 -9.94
N LEU A 76 -31.15 -6.20 -8.85
CA LEU A 76 -31.59 -5.37 -7.73
C LEU A 76 -30.38 -4.73 -7.02
N ASP A 77 -29.34 -5.51 -6.74
CA ASP A 77 -28.08 -5.01 -6.16
C ASP A 77 -27.46 -3.94 -7.08
N HIS A 78 -27.45 -4.17 -8.38
CA HIS A 78 -26.96 -3.20 -9.36
C HIS A 78 -27.79 -1.90 -9.36
N SER A 79 -29.11 -2.02 -9.26
CA SER A 79 -30.05 -0.90 -9.23
C SER A 79 -29.88 -0.07 -7.95
N LEU A 80 -29.80 -0.75 -6.79
CA LEU A 80 -29.55 -0.12 -5.49
C LEU A 80 -28.19 0.58 -5.44
N ALA A 81 -27.15 -0.03 -6.01
CA ALA A 81 -25.85 0.60 -6.16
C ALA A 81 -25.90 1.82 -7.09
N SER A 82 -26.71 1.78 -8.15
CA SER A 82 -26.93 2.92 -9.05
C SER A 82 -27.63 4.09 -8.34
N ILE A 83 -28.73 3.82 -7.63
CA ILE A 83 -29.46 4.83 -6.84
C ILE A 83 -28.56 5.43 -5.76
N SER A 84 -27.82 4.59 -5.03
CA SER A 84 -26.87 5.04 -4.00
C SER A 84 -25.80 5.95 -4.61
N ARG A 85 -25.28 5.62 -5.81
CA ARG A 85 -24.33 6.50 -6.53
C ARG A 85 -24.98 7.83 -6.92
N SER A 86 -26.20 7.83 -7.45
CA SER A 86 -26.92 9.05 -7.82
C SER A 86 -27.21 9.92 -6.60
N ARG A 87 -27.71 9.33 -5.51
CA ARG A 87 -27.89 10.02 -4.22
C ARG A 87 -26.58 10.62 -3.72
N ASN A 88 -25.50 9.83 -3.70
CA ASN A 88 -24.20 10.31 -3.25
C ASN A 88 -23.66 11.46 -4.12
N ARG A 89 -23.93 11.48 -5.44
CA ARG A 89 -23.58 12.62 -6.30
C ARG A 89 -24.36 13.89 -5.97
N LEU A 90 -25.63 13.75 -5.61
CA LEU A 90 -26.50 14.89 -5.28
C LEU A 90 -26.21 15.44 -3.89
N VAL A 91 -25.98 14.56 -2.92
CA VAL A 91 -25.88 14.91 -1.50
C VAL A 91 -24.44 15.13 -1.06
N SER A 92 -23.44 14.48 -1.68
CA SER A 92 -22.06 14.57 -1.21
C SER A 92 -21.39 15.87 -1.65
N PRO A 93 -20.99 16.74 -0.70
CA PRO A 93 -20.16 17.91 -1.02
C PRO A 93 -18.81 17.49 -1.64
N CYS A 94 -18.35 16.25 -1.39
CA CYS A 94 -17.08 15.74 -1.90
C CYS A 94 -17.04 15.65 -3.43
N GLY A 95 -18.19 15.55 -4.11
CA GLY A 95 -18.25 15.57 -5.57
C GLY A 95 -17.95 16.96 -6.17
N ARG A 96 -18.00 18.02 -5.35
CA ARG A 96 -17.70 19.40 -5.76
C ARG A 96 -16.26 19.82 -5.44
N ILE A 97 -15.55 19.04 -4.63
CA ILE A 97 -14.15 19.31 -4.29
C ILE A 97 -13.31 18.92 -5.51
N PRO A 98 -12.49 19.84 -6.06
CA PRO A 98 -11.54 19.50 -7.12
C PRO A 98 -10.64 18.33 -6.70
N PRO A 99 -10.32 17.40 -7.60
CA PRO A 99 -9.53 16.21 -7.26
C PRO A 99 -8.16 16.56 -6.67
N GLU A 100 -7.57 17.70 -7.03
CA GLU A 100 -6.30 18.20 -6.52
C GLU A 100 -6.41 18.55 -5.02
N ILE A 101 -7.47 19.29 -4.63
CA ILE A 101 -7.72 19.65 -3.23
C ILE A 101 -8.01 18.39 -2.40
N LEU A 102 -8.75 17.45 -2.97
CA LEU A 102 -9.02 16.17 -2.29
C LEU A 102 -7.74 15.34 -2.10
N ALA A 103 -6.83 15.35 -3.09
CA ALA A 103 -5.53 14.70 -3.01
C ALA A 103 -4.63 15.32 -1.93
N GLU A 104 -4.63 16.66 -1.81
CA GLU A 104 -3.91 17.35 -0.72
C GLU A 104 -4.47 16.98 0.66
N ILE A 105 -5.79 16.92 0.80
CA ILE A 105 -6.44 16.44 2.03
C ILE A 105 -5.99 15.00 2.34
N PHE A 106 -5.91 14.12 1.33
CA PHE A 106 -5.45 12.75 1.53
C PHE A 106 -3.99 12.69 2.01
N GLU A 107 -3.08 13.50 1.45
CA GLU A 107 -1.69 13.55 1.93
C GLU A 107 -1.61 13.92 3.41
N LEU A 108 -2.42 14.88 3.85
CA LEU A 108 -2.49 15.33 5.25
C LEU A 108 -3.02 14.21 6.17
N VAL A 109 -4.09 13.53 5.76
CA VAL A 109 -4.71 12.45 6.55
C VAL A 109 -3.81 11.22 6.65
N VAL A 110 -3.18 10.81 5.54
CA VAL A 110 -2.24 9.68 5.53
C VAL A 110 -1.00 10.00 6.37
N GLY A 111 -0.64 11.28 6.48
CA GLY A 111 0.40 11.74 7.39
C GLY A 111 1.81 11.41 6.92
N LEU A 112 2.03 11.26 5.61
CA LEU A 112 3.37 10.98 5.02
C LEU A 112 4.42 12.00 5.47
N ARG A 113 4.02 13.25 5.74
CA ARG A 113 4.89 14.36 6.17
C ARG A 113 5.08 14.43 7.69
N ASN A 114 4.19 13.83 8.47
CA ASN A 114 4.07 14.04 9.93
C ASN A 114 4.43 12.80 10.75
N VAL A 115 5.24 11.89 10.19
CA VAL A 115 5.68 10.70 10.92
C VAL A 115 6.58 11.14 12.08
N SER A 116 6.09 10.96 13.32
CA SER A 116 6.89 11.22 14.52
C SER A 116 8.19 10.42 14.46
N ARG A 117 9.31 11.09 14.76
CA ARG A 117 10.64 10.47 14.75
C ARG A 117 10.80 9.37 15.79
N ASP A 118 9.96 9.40 16.82
CA ASP A 118 10.02 8.47 17.96
C ASP A 118 9.15 7.23 17.75
N MET A 119 8.28 7.23 16.73
CA MET A 119 7.40 6.10 16.46
C MET A 119 8.16 4.97 15.74
N PRO A 120 8.03 3.71 16.18
CA PRO A 120 8.62 2.56 15.48
C PRO A 120 8.19 2.53 14.01
N MET A 121 9.14 2.29 13.11
CA MET A 121 8.92 2.26 11.66
C MET A 121 7.74 1.37 11.27
N SER A 122 7.63 0.19 11.88
CA SER A 122 6.57 -0.77 11.61
C SER A 122 5.17 -0.21 11.90
N ILE A 123 5.00 0.48 13.04
CA ILE A 123 3.74 1.10 13.43
C ILE A 123 3.40 2.26 12.50
N SER A 124 4.37 3.12 12.20
CA SER A 124 4.19 4.27 11.30
C SER A 124 3.77 3.83 9.90
N VAL A 125 4.46 2.84 9.33
CA VAL A 125 4.16 2.29 8.00
C VAL A 125 2.76 1.67 7.97
N SER A 126 2.41 0.82 8.95
CA SER A 126 1.08 0.21 9.02
C SER A 126 -0.02 1.27 9.15
N ARG A 127 0.19 2.32 9.95
CA ARG A 127 -0.78 3.43 10.08
C ARG A 127 -0.96 4.18 8.77
N ILE A 128 0.11 4.47 8.04
CA ILE A 128 0.07 5.12 6.71
C ILE A 128 -0.74 4.26 5.74
N CYS A 129 -0.40 2.97 5.61
CA CYS A 129 -1.09 2.06 4.71
C CYS A 129 -2.58 1.93 5.06
N LEU A 130 -2.92 1.65 6.33
CA LEU A 130 -4.31 1.53 6.76
C LEU A 130 -5.11 2.82 6.53
N SER A 131 -4.50 3.98 6.75
CA SER A 131 -5.16 5.28 6.49
C SER A 131 -5.44 5.45 4.99
N LEU A 132 -4.48 5.11 4.13
CA LEU A 132 -4.66 5.15 2.68
C LEU A 132 -5.79 4.20 2.22
N TYR A 133 -5.78 2.95 2.68
CA TYR A 133 -6.82 1.98 2.32
C TYR A 133 -8.21 2.37 2.82
N ARG A 134 -8.31 2.98 4.00
CA ARG A 134 -9.57 3.56 4.49
C ARG A 134 -10.07 4.67 3.58
N LEU A 135 -9.20 5.59 3.16
CA LEU A 135 -9.56 6.69 2.25
C LEU A 135 -10.06 6.18 0.90
N ILE A 136 -9.30 5.29 0.24
CA ILE A 136 -9.70 4.75 -1.08
C ILE A 136 -10.86 3.75 -0.99
N GLY A 137 -11.24 3.36 0.23
CA GLY A 137 -12.42 2.54 0.54
C GLY A 137 -13.72 3.32 0.65
N VAL A 138 -13.68 4.65 0.85
CA VAL A 138 -14.88 5.48 1.13
C VAL A 138 -15.87 5.49 -0.04
N CYS A 139 -15.43 5.90 -1.22
CA CYS A 139 -16.28 5.92 -2.42
C CYS A 139 -15.42 5.84 -3.69
N SER A 140 -16.05 5.64 -4.85
CA SER A 140 -15.34 5.50 -6.12
C SER A 140 -14.59 6.76 -6.56
N VAL A 141 -15.08 7.95 -6.17
CA VAL A 141 -14.38 9.22 -6.43
C VAL A 141 -13.08 9.28 -5.63
N TRP A 142 -13.15 9.00 -4.33
CA TRP A 142 -11.98 8.98 -3.44
C TRP A 142 -10.97 7.92 -3.86
N ARG A 143 -11.45 6.74 -4.25
CA ARG A 143 -10.59 5.68 -4.80
C ARG A 143 -9.83 6.15 -6.04
N ARG A 144 -10.54 6.77 -7.00
CA ARG A 144 -9.94 7.27 -8.24
C ARG A 144 -8.88 8.34 -7.95
N VAL A 145 -9.20 9.30 -7.09
CA VAL A 145 -8.26 10.36 -6.69
C VAL A 145 -7.06 9.77 -5.96
N GLY A 146 -7.29 8.88 -4.99
CA GLY A 146 -6.23 8.25 -4.21
C GLY A 146 -5.31 7.37 -5.04
N LEU A 147 -5.84 6.59 -6.00
CA LEU A 147 -5.02 5.79 -6.92
C LEU A 147 -4.29 6.64 -7.98
N GLY A 148 -4.90 7.75 -8.43
CA GLY A 148 -4.29 8.66 -9.39
C GLY A 148 -3.22 9.58 -8.79
N HIS A 149 -3.21 9.76 -7.47
CA HIS A 149 -2.28 10.65 -6.79
C HIS A 149 -1.00 9.93 -6.35
N SER A 150 0.00 9.95 -7.22
CA SER A 150 1.25 9.19 -7.06
C SER A 150 2.03 9.45 -5.76
N ALA A 151 1.86 10.62 -5.12
CA ALA A 151 2.53 10.95 -3.87
C ALA A 151 2.06 10.07 -2.69
N LEU A 152 0.80 9.62 -2.70
CA LEU A 152 0.26 8.70 -1.69
C LEU A 152 0.91 7.31 -1.75
N TRP A 153 1.49 6.97 -2.90
CA TRP A 153 2.10 5.70 -3.24
C TRP A 153 3.64 5.76 -3.25
N ALA A 154 4.23 6.86 -2.76
CA ALA A 154 5.68 7.02 -2.70
C ALA A 154 6.35 6.09 -1.68
N LEU A 155 5.62 5.66 -0.65
CA LEU A 155 6.09 4.68 0.34
C LEU A 155 5.84 3.27 -0.18
N VAL A 156 6.88 2.47 -0.37
CA VAL A 156 6.81 1.02 -0.65
C VAL A 156 6.93 0.26 0.68
N PRO A 157 5.83 -0.29 1.23
CA PRO A 157 5.86 -0.97 2.52
C PRO A 157 6.16 -2.46 2.37
N LEU A 158 7.19 -2.97 3.05
CA LEU A 158 7.44 -4.41 3.22
C LEU A 158 7.48 -4.74 4.72
N VAL A 159 6.38 -4.42 5.42
CA VAL A 159 6.21 -4.59 6.86
C VAL A 159 4.90 -5.36 7.12
N CYS A 160 4.94 -6.42 7.93
CA CYS A 160 3.75 -7.22 8.29
C CYS A 160 3.14 -6.90 9.68
N HIS A 161 3.54 -5.81 10.32
CA HIS A 161 3.13 -5.57 11.71
C HIS A 161 1.67 -5.11 11.81
N GLY A 162 0.78 -5.99 12.29
CA GLY A 162 -0.64 -5.69 12.43
C GLY A 162 -1.41 -5.60 11.10
N MET A 163 -0.77 -5.94 9.97
CA MET A 163 -1.41 -6.04 8.67
C MET A 163 -1.34 -7.49 8.16
N PRO A 164 -2.42 -8.00 7.53
CA PRO A 164 -2.36 -9.23 6.78
C PRO A 164 -1.24 -9.20 5.72
N PRO A 165 -0.44 -10.27 5.56
CA PRO A 165 0.67 -10.29 4.60
C PRO A 165 0.26 -9.91 3.16
N HIS A 166 -0.92 -10.36 2.72
CA HIS A 166 -1.45 -10.04 1.39
C HIS A 166 -1.71 -8.53 1.20
N LEU A 167 -2.07 -7.79 2.26
CA LEU A 167 -2.22 -6.35 2.17
C LEU A 167 -0.86 -5.67 2.06
N THR A 168 0.17 -6.16 2.74
CA THR A 168 1.54 -5.66 2.60
C THR A 168 2.03 -5.84 1.16
N GLU A 169 1.87 -7.04 0.59
CA GLU A 169 2.25 -7.31 -0.80
C GLU A 169 1.48 -6.44 -1.80
N LEU A 170 0.16 -6.34 -1.64
CA LEU A 170 -0.67 -5.49 -2.49
C LEU A 170 -0.29 -4.01 -2.36
N SER A 171 0.03 -3.55 -1.16
CA SER A 171 0.48 -2.17 -0.91
C SER A 171 1.80 -1.91 -1.60
N ALA A 172 2.76 -2.83 -1.49
CA ALA A 172 4.05 -2.73 -2.17
C ALA A 172 3.88 -2.69 -3.69
N TYR A 173 3.06 -3.60 -4.24
CA TYR A 173 2.76 -3.65 -5.66
C TYR A 173 2.14 -2.33 -6.15
N ASN A 174 1.08 -1.85 -5.51
CA ASN A 174 0.45 -0.59 -5.87
C ASN A 174 1.41 0.60 -5.72
N SER A 175 2.32 0.57 -4.75
CA SER A 175 3.32 1.63 -4.58
C SER A 175 4.35 1.65 -5.71
N LEU A 176 4.71 0.48 -6.21
CA LEU A 176 5.60 0.34 -7.36
C LEU A 176 4.90 0.73 -8.66
N GLU A 177 3.62 0.39 -8.84
CA GLU A 177 2.86 0.74 -10.05
C GLU A 177 2.40 2.20 -10.08
N CYS A 178 1.81 2.69 -8.97
CA CYS A 178 1.20 4.01 -8.89
C CYS A 178 2.15 5.10 -8.38
N GLY A 179 3.30 4.72 -7.80
CA GLY A 179 4.28 5.69 -7.34
C GLY A 179 4.78 6.58 -8.48
N GLY A 180 5.19 7.80 -8.16
CA GLY A 180 5.72 8.73 -9.16
C GLY A 180 7.05 8.26 -9.75
N ARG A 181 7.54 8.91 -10.82
CA ARG A 181 8.74 8.46 -11.55
C ARG A 181 9.97 8.32 -10.63
N ASN A 182 10.30 9.28 -9.76
CA ASN A 182 11.64 9.34 -9.14
C ASN A 182 11.70 9.70 -7.64
N ASN A 183 10.86 9.14 -6.77
CA ASN A 183 10.93 9.43 -5.32
C ASN A 183 10.39 8.30 -4.43
N LEU A 184 10.69 7.04 -4.75
CA LEU A 184 10.25 5.93 -3.91
C LEU A 184 11.04 5.85 -2.60
N LEU A 185 10.32 5.63 -1.51
CA LEU A 185 10.83 5.33 -0.18
C LEU A 185 10.51 3.89 0.15
N LEU A 186 11.53 3.05 0.29
CA LEU A 186 11.35 1.71 0.82
C LEU A 186 11.39 1.74 2.34
N ALA A 187 10.38 1.15 2.97
CA ALA A 187 10.42 0.79 4.38
C ALA A 187 10.13 -0.71 4.52
N ALA A 188 11.18 -1.48 4.82
CA ALA A 188 11.11 -2.92 4.92
C ALA A 188 11.45 -3.39 6.34
N ASP A 189 10.62 -4.27 6.87
CA ASP A 189 10.88 -5.02 8.10
C ASP A 189 10.80 -6.51 7.76
N VAL A 190 11.92 -7.07 7.33
CA VAL A 190 12.01 -8.45 6.83
C VAL A 190 11.93 -9.48 7.95
N HIS A 191 11.94 -9.05 9.23
CA HIS A 191 11.83 -9.94 10.37
C HIS A 191 10.60 -10.85 10.30
N ASN A 192 9.45 -10.33 9.86
CA ASN A 192 8.18 -11.06 9.78
C ASN A 192 7.67 -11.21 8.34
N PHE A 193 8.51 -10.86 7.36
CA PHE A 193 8.11 -10.81 5.97
C PHE A 193 9.17 -11.46 5.11
N ARG A 194 8.81 -12.62 4.56
CA ARG A 194 9.58 -13.21 3.48
C ARG A 194 9.11 -12.60 2.18
N SER A 195 9.95 -11.77 1.57
CA SER A 195 9.66 -11.24 0.24
C SER A 195 9.52 -12.38 -0.75
N SER A 196 8.35 -12.45 -1.40
CA SER A 196 8.15 -13.33 -2.55
C SER A 196 9.10 -12.93 -3.69
N GLU A 197 9.46 -13.90 -4.53
CA GLU A 197 10.31 -13.64 -5.72
C GLU A 197 9.66 -12.66 -6.70
N ILE A 198 8.32 -12.64 -6.73
CA ILE A 198 7.54 -11.66 -7.51
C ILE A 198 7.84 -10.25 -7.02
N ILE A 199 7.79 -10.00 -5.70
CA ILE A 199 8.10 -8.67 -5.15
C ILE A 199 9.55 -8.29 -5.42
N LYS A 200 10.50 -9.22 -5.27
CA LYS A 200 11.90 -8.96 -5.62
C LYS A 200 12.05 -8.55 -7.07
N ALA A 201 11.40 -9.24 -8.01
CA ALA A 201 11.42 -8.87 -9.42
C ALA A 201 10.87 -7.44 -9.67
N HIS A 202 9.80 -7.05 -8.99
CA HIS A 202 9.26 -5.70 -9.08
C HIS A 202 10.20 -4.65 -8.44
N LEU A 203 10.84 -4.96 -7.32
CA LEU A 203 11.85 -4.09 -6.71
C LEU A 203 13.03 -3.87 -7.66
N THR A 204 13.51 -4.95 -8.29
CA THR A 204 14.56 -4.89 -9.30
C THR A 204 14.15 -4.02 -10.47
N ALA A 205 12.95 -4.22 -11.04
CA ALA A 205 12.45 -3.43 -12.16
C ALA A 205 12.38 -1.92 -11.83
N ASN A 206 12.13 -1.57 -10.58
CA ASN A 206 11.95 -0.20 -10.11
C ASN A 206 13.14 0.37 -9.34
N GLY A 207 14.29 -0.32 -9.29
CA GLY A 207 15.49 0.08 -8.54
C GLY A 207 15.88 1.55 -8.73
N HIS A 208 15.87 2.02 -9.98
CA HIS A 208 16.21 3.39 -10.40
C HIS A 208 15.33 4.50 -9.78
N ARG A 209 14.17 4.14 -9.22
CA ARG A 209 13.18 5.10 -8.68
C ARG A 209 13.35 5.31 -7.18
N PHE A 210 14.13 4.46 -6.51
CA PHE A 210 14.33 4.55 -5.07
C PHE A 210 15.31 5.67 -4.72
N ARG A 211 14.90 6.46 -3.73
CA ARG A 211 15.67 7.56 -3.17
C ARG A 211 16.03 7.35 -1.71
N ILE A 212 15.16 6.67 -0.98
CA ILE A 212 15.33 6.39 0.45
C ILE A 212 15.10 4.90 0.66
N ILE A 213 16.08 4.22 1.25
CA ILE A 213 16.01 2.79 1.52
C ILE A 213 16.18 2.58 3.02
N LYS A 214 15.15 2.02 3.66
CA LYS A 214 15.17 1.66 5.08
C LYS A 214 14.84 0.19 5.22
N ILE A 215 15.80 -0.59 5.69
CA ILE A 215 15.64 -2.03 5.87
C ILE A 215 15.98 -2.37 7.31
N ARG A 216 15.04 -3.03 7.98
CA ARG A 216 15.22 -3.68 9.28
C ARG A 216 15.06 -5.19 9.09
N GLY A 217 15.91 -5.99 9.70
CA GLY A 217 15.82 -7.45 9.59
C GLY A 217 16.55 -8.17 10.69
N SER A 218 16.22 -9.46 10.87
CA SER A 218 16.91 -10.36 11.80
C SER A 218 17.85 -11.35 11.11
N SER A 219 17.97 -11.24 9.78
CA SER A 219 18.78 -12.12 8.94
C SER A 219 19.56 -11.25 7.95
N VAL A 220 20.89 -11.29 8.03
CA VAL A 220 21.76 -10.55 7.13
C VAL A 220 21.57 -10.98 5.67
N PRO A 221 21.47 -12.29 5.33
CA PRO A 221 21.17 -12.72 3.97
C PRO A 221 19.85 -12.16 3.41
N GLU A 222 18.82 -11.98 4.25
CA GLU A 222 17.55 -11.39 3.79
C GLU A 222 17.69 -9.89 3.51
N ILE A 223 18.43 -9.17 4.35
CA ILE A 223 18.76 -7.75 4.13
C ILE A 223 19.56 -7.60 2.83
N GLU A 224 20.59 -8.44 2.64
CA GLU A 224 21.43 -8.45 1.44
C GLU A 224 20.62 -8.78 0.18
N SER A 225 19.81 -9.83 0.21
CA SER A 225 18.98 -10.23 -0.93
C SER A 225 18.01 -9.13 -1.35
N LEU A 226 17.39 -8.45 -0.37
CA LEU A 226 16.48 -7.34 -0.66
C LEU A 226 17.23 -6.13 -1.22
N LEU A 227 18.38 -5.81 -0.63
CA LEU A 227 19.21 -4.69 -1.06
C LEU A 227 19.79 -4.93 -2.46
N GLU A 228 20.26 -6.14 -2.75
CA GLU A 228 20.76 -6.55 -4.07
C GLU A 228 19.67 -6.40 -5.14
N ALA A 229 18.44 -6.85 -4.87
CA ALA A 229 17.32 -6.69 -5.79
C ALA A 229 17.12 -5.22 -6.18
N ILE A 230 17.08 -4.31 -5.19
CA ILE A 230 16.89 -2.88 -5.43
C ILE A 230 18.08 -2.27 -6.18
N LEU A 231 19.30 -2.59 -5.75
CA LEU A 231 20.51 -1.95 -6.25
C LEU A 231 20.88 -2.42 -7.66
N THR A 232 20.46 -3.61 -8.08
CA THR A 232 20.76 -4.18 -9.41
C THR A 232 20.39 -3.24 -10.57
N ARG A 233 19.32 -2.44 -10.43
CA ARG A 233 18.93 -1.41 -11.41
C ARG A 233 18.85 -0.02 -10.82
N ALA A 234 19.41 0.21 -9.64
CA ALA A 234 19.46 1.53 -9.05
C ALA A 234 20.40 2.43 -9.84
N ILE A 235 20.08 3.72 -9.91
CA ILE A 235 21.03 4.74 -10.33
C ILE A 235 21.75 5.14 -9.06
N PRO A 236 23.07 4.92 -8.90
CA PRO A 236 23.75 5.17 -7.63
C PRO A 236 23.47 6.54 -7.02
N ALA A 237 23.46 7.60 -7.86
CA ALA A 237 23.16 8.97 -7.46
C ALA A 237 21.69 9.25 -7.05
N SER A 238 20.75 8.34 -7.32
CA SER A 238 19.35 8.52 -6.92
C SER A 238 19.15 8.26 -5.43
N ILE A 239 19.99 7.43 -4.80
CA ILE A 239 19.84 7.01 -3.40
C ILE A 239 20.47 8.08 -2.49
N VAL A 240 19.61 8.85 -1.82
CA VAL A 240 20.02 9.94 -0.93
C VAL A 240 20.18 9.47 0.52
N GLU A 241 19.35 8.51 0.95
CA GLU A 241 19.38 7.96 2.31
C GLU A 241 19.34 6.44 2.30
N LEU A 242 20.26 5.83 3.04
CA LEU A 242 20.31 4.41 3.30
C LEU A 242 20.35 4.16 4.81
N ALA A 243 19.39 3.39 5.31
CA ALA A 243 19.33 2.97 6.71
C ALA A 243 19.19 1.44 6.79
N LEU A 244 20.18 0.78 7.37
CA LEU A 244 20.18 -0.66 7.59
C LEU A 244 20.23 -0.94 9.09
N CYS A 245 19.30 -1.77 9.56
CA CYS A 245 19.18 -2.15 10.96
C CYS A 245 19.09 -3.67 11.07
N PHE A 246 20.11 -4.27 11.65
CA PHE A 246 20.03 -5.65 12.10
C PHE A 246 19.46 -5.68 13.51
N GLN A 247 18.48 -6.53 13.75
CA GLN A 247 17.91 -6.73 15.07
C GLN A 247 17.65 -8.21 15.31
N ARG A 248 18.31 -8.75 16.33
CA ARG A 248 18.17 -10.15 16.72
C ARG A 248 16.79 -10.44 17.32
N ARG A 249 16.23 -11.61 16.98
CA ARG A 249 14.97 -12.13 17.54
C ARG A 249 15.12 -12.47 19.01
N GLY A 250 14.44 -11.72 19.89
CA GLY A 250 13.97 -12.17 21.20
C GLY A 250 14.99 -12.85 22.12
N SER A 251 16.29 -12.59 21.98
CA SER A 251 17.28 -13.34 22.73
C SER A 251 17.45 -12.73 24.12
N THR A 252 16.90 -13.41 25.13
CA THR A 252 17.41 -13.39 26.50
C THR A 252 18.86 -13.92 26.58
N GLN A 253 19.34 -14.55 25.50
CA GLN A 253 20.72 -15.01 25.36
C GLN A 253 21.68 -13.81 25.30
N PRO A 254 22.81 -13.85 26.03
CA PRO A 254 23.83 -12.81 25.98
C PRO A 254 24.20 -12.50 24.53
N GLN A 255 24.21 -11.22 24.21
CA GLN A 255 24.54 -10.72 22.88
C GLN A 255 25.88 -11.33 22.45
N SER A 256 25.87 -12.06 21.34
CA SER A 256 27.11 -12.36 20.64
C SER A 256 27.79 -11.03 20.37
N PRO A 257 29.04 -10.81 20.81
CA PRO A 257 29.72 -9.51 20.72
C PRO A 257 30.11 -9.13 19.28
N TRP A 258 29.68 -9.90 18.28
CA TRP A 258 30.09 -9.77 16.90
C TRP A 258 29.01 -9.05 16.10
N THR A 259 29.36 -7.88 15.57
CA THR A 259 28.55 -7.24 14.53
C THR A 259 28.67 -8.00 13.22
N HIS A 260 27.57 -8.01 12.48
CA HIS A 260 27.51 -8.66 11.18
C HIS A 260 28.07 -7.78 10.07
N THR A 261 28.90 -8.36 9.22
CA THR A 261 29.42 -7.71 8.01
C THR A 261 28.52 -8.02 6.81
N LEU A 262 28.01 -6.97 6.16
CA LEU A 262 27.26 -7.08 4.91
C LEU A 262 28.12 -7.57 3.76
N PHE A 263 27.52 -8.34 2.88
CA PHE A 263 28.08 -8.95 1.67
C PHE A 263 29.37 -9.75 1.91
N ASN A 264 29.52 -10.39 3.08
CA ASN A 264 30.71 -11.19 3.38
C ASN A 264 30.76 -12.46 2.51
N SER A 265 29.63 -13.13 2.33
CA SER A 265 29.48 -14.35 1.52
C SER A 265 28.94 -14.11 0.11
N SER A 266 28.61 -12.87 -0.26
CA SER A 266 27.98 -12.56 -1.55
C SER A 266 29.00 -12.49 -2.69
N THR A 267 28.49 -12.47 -3.92
CA THR A 267 29.29 -12.30 -5.13
C THR A 267 30.05 -10.98 -5.14
N SER A 268 31.18 -10.95 -5.84
CA SER A 268 31.98 -9.72 -6.01
C SER A 268 31.19 -8.59 -6.68
N SER A 269 30.22 -8.91 -7.55
CA SER A 269 29.35 -7.95 -8.23
C SER A 269 28.42 -7.23 -7.25
N ALA A 270 27.69 -7.96 -6.39
CA ALA A 270 26.78 -7.35 -5.41
C ALA A 270 27.52 -6.41 -4.46
N ARG A 271 28.71 -6.82 -4.02
CA ARG A 271 29.60 -6.00 -3.18
C ARG A 271 30.05 -4.72 -3.91
N SER A 272 30.38 -4.83 -5.20
CA SER A 272 30.79 -3.68 -6.02
C SER A 272 29.65 -2.68 -6.20
N ILE A 273 28.45 -3.16 -6.55
CA ILE A 273 27.25 -2.33 -6.71
C ILE A 273 26.92 -1.62 -5.41
N PHE A 274 26.95 -2.34 -4.28
CA PHE A 274 26.70 -1.75 -2.97
C PHE A 274 27.72 -0.66 -2.63
N LYS A 275 29.01 -0.93 -2.87
CA LYS A 275 30.08 0.03 -2.64
C LYS A 275 29.90 1.29 -3.50
N GLU A 276 29.54 1.13 -4.78
CA GLU A 276 29.26 2.24 -5.68
C GLU A 276 28.08 3.07 -5.17
N ALA A 277 26.97 2.44 -4.79
CA ALA A 277 25.81 3.15 -4.23
C ALA A 277 26.18 3.98 -2.99
N LEU A 278 26.98 3.42 -2.08
CA LEU A 278 27.45 4.12 -0.88
C LEU A 278 28.22 5.40 -1.20
N THR A 279 28.93 5.48 -2.33
CA THR A 279 29.65 6.69 -2.71
C THR A 279 28.72 7.88 -2.97
N PHE A 280 27.43 7.69 -3.20
CA PHE A 280 26.48 8.79 -3.48
C PHE A 280 25.52 9.10 -2.32
N VAL A 281 25.48 8.24 -1.29
CA VAL A 281 24.55 8.39 -0.17
C VAL A 281 24.95 9.58 0.69
N LYS A 282 23.98 10.47 0.97
CA LYS A 282 24.17 11.64 1.83
C LYS A 282 23.86 11.36 3.30
N VAL A 283 22.91 10.47 3.56
CA VAL A 283 22.49 10.09 4.91
C VAL A 283 22.63 8.59 5.07
N LEU A 284 23.55 8.18 5.94
CA LEU A 284 23.85 6.78 6.18
C LEU A 284 23.56 6.42 7.62
N ARG A 285 22.80 5.35 7.83
CA ARG A 285 22.45 4.85 9.16
C ARG A 285 22.68 3.37 9.27
N PHE A 286 23.45 2.96 10.27
CA PHE A 286 23.71 1.57 10.57
C PHE A 286 23.35 1.28 12.01
N SER A 287 22.69 0.15 12.23
CA SER A 287 22.42 -0.39 13.56
C SER A 287 22.78 -1.86 13.59
N ASP A 288 23.72 -2.23 14.45
CA ASP A 288 24.21 -3.61 14.64
C ASP A 288 24.65 -4.32 13.34
N ILE A 289 25.11 -3.54 12.36
CA ILE A 289 25.55 -4.03 11.05
C ILE A 289 26.67 -3.15 10.50
N LEU A 290 27.69 -3.76 9.89
CA LEU A 290 28.84 -3.09 9.29
C LEU A 290 28.88 -3.30 7.77
N PRO A 291 29.25 -2.27 6.98
CA PRO A 291 29.51 -2.44 5.56
C PRO A 291 30.79 -3.28 5.33
N PRO A 292 30.93 -3.96 4.18
CA PRO A 292 32.08 -4.82 3.86
C PRO A 292 33.40 -4.07 3.73
N THR A 293 33.37 -2.77 3.47
CA THR A 293 34.57 -1.95 3.32
C THR A 293 34.27 -0.56 3.86
N ILE A 294 35.15 -0.06 4.73
CA ILE A 294 34.92 1.20 5.42
C ILE A 294 35.71 2.35 4.77
N ALA A 295 36.89 2.03 4.22
CA ALA A 295 37.89 2.96 3.67
C ALA A 295 37.42 3.96 2.60
N GLN A 296 36.23 3.78 2.00
CA GLN A 296 35.74 4.62 0.88
C GLN A 296 34.26 5.02 1.01
N THR A 297 33.64 4.72 2.15
CA THR A 297 32.17 4.75 2.27
C THR A 297 31.60 6.15 2.56
N PHE A 298 32.44 7.10 3.00
CA PHE A 298 31.95 8.34 3.62
C PHE A 298 32.28 9.64 2.87
N THR A 299 32.80 9.58 1.64
CA THR A 299 33.23 10.79 0.90
C THR A 299 32.09 11.80 0.71
N ASN A 300 30.87 11.32 0.40
CA ASN A 300 29.69 12.16 0.19
C ASN A 300 28.68 12.11 1.35
N VAL A 301 28.99 11.39 2.43
CA VAL A 301 28.10 11.25 3.58
C VAL A 301 28.12 12.54 4.40
N VAL A 302 26.98 13.21 4.46
CA VAL A 302 26.76 14.42 5.25
C VAL A 302 26.32 14.08 6.66
N ARG A 303 25.53 13.01 6.82
CA ARG A 303 25.01 12.55 8.12
C ARG A 303 25.24 11.06 8.28
N LEU A 304 25.99 10.71 9.31
CA LEU A 304 26.20 9.33 9.72
C LEU A 304 25.55 9.10 11.08
N ARG A 305 24.73 8.04 11.19
CA ARG A 305 24.24 7.55 12.48
C ARG A 305 24.64 6.10 12.65
N ILE A 306 25.36 5.83 13.72
CA ILE A 306 25.75 4.49 14.12
C ILE A 306 25.13 4.18 15.47
N HIS A 307 24.58 2.97 15.60
CA HIS A 307 23.97 2.52 16.82
C HIS A 307 24.32 1.05 17.07
N ALA A 308 24.68 0.74 18.32
CA ALA A 308 24.93 -0.64 18.76
C ALA A 308 25.87 -1.45 17.82
N ILE A 309 26.96 -0.84 17.34
CA ILE A 309 27.98 -1.54 16.54
C ILE A 309 29.14 -1.96 17.44
N ALA A 310 29.50 -3.23 17.37
CA ALA A 310 30.69 -3.83 17.96
C ALA A 310 31.72 -4.14 16.85
N PHE A 311 32.80 -3.37 16.79
CA PHE A 311 33.84 -3.51 15.75
C PHE A 311 34.71 -4.76 15.89
N GLY A 312 34.61 -5.48 17.00
CA GLY A 312 35.38 -6.68 17.28
C GLY A 312 36.85 -6.39 17.51
N LYS A 313 37.63 -6.23 16.43
CA LYS A 313 39.10 -6.00 16.46
C LYS A 313 39.42 -4.51 16.37
N ASP A 314 40.45 -4.07 17.09
CA ASP A 314 40.93 -2.67 17.07
C ASP A 314 41.30 -2.17 15.67
N ALA A 315 41.82 -3.05 14.81
CA ALA A 315 42.16 -2.71 13.43
C ALA A 315 40.94 -2.21 12.62
N VAL A 316 39.78 -2.88 12.76
CA VAL A 316 38.55 -2.50 12.04
C VAL A 316 38.01 -1.18 12.57
N PHE A 317 38.10 -0.96 13.89
CA PHE A 317 37.73 0.31 14.49
C PHE A 317 38.66 1.45 14.04
N GLY A 318 39.97 1.21 13.98
CA GLY A 318 40.96 2.16 13.47
C GLY A 318 40.72 2.52 12.01
N GLU A 319 40.47 1.54 11.14
CA GLU A 319 40.08 1.77 9.74
C GLU A 319 38.79 2.60 9.65
N PHE A 320 37.82 2.32 10.51
CA PHE A 320 36.59 3.06 10.58
C PHE A 320 36.81 4.52 10.97
N LEU A 321 37.57 4.79 12.03
CA LEU A 321 37.92 6.15 12.45
C LEU A 321 38.73 6.89 11.38
N GLY A 322 39.69 6.22 10.72
CA GLY A 322 40.44 6.79 9.61
C GLY A 322 39.54 7.20 8.45
N SER A 323 38.54 6.37 8.14
CA SER A 323 37.55 6.66 7.09
C SER A 323 36.64 7.83 7.46
N LEU A 324 36.27 7.96 8.74
CA LEU A 324 35.52 9.12 9.23
C LEU A 324 36.35 10.40 9.17
N HIS A 325 37.63 10.33 9.54
CA HIS A 325 38.53 11.47 9.49
C HIS A 325 38.69 12.00 8.07
N ALA A 326 38.67 11.12 7.06
CA ALA A 326 38.70 11.50 5.65
C ALA A 326 37.36 12.05 5.10
N ALA A 327 36.27 11.97 5.87
CA ALA A 327 34.93 12.38 5.43
C ALA A 327 34.72 13.90 5.57
N VAL A 328 35.22 14.68 4.60
CA VAL A 328 35.19 16.15 4.61
C VAL A 328 33.78 16.77 4.69
N ASN A 329 32.75 16.03 4.29
CA ASN A 329 31.37 16.51 4.25
C ASN A 329 30.56 16.18 5.52
N LEU A 330 31.15 15.41 6.45
CA LEU A 330 30.44 14.91 7.62
C LEU A 330 30.16 16.05 8.61
N GLN A 331 28.88 16.27 8.93
CA GLN A 331 28.46 17.31 9.87
C GLN A 331 28.28 16.75 11.27
N THR A 332 28.82 17.44 12.27
CA THR A 332 28.52 17.17 13.68
C THR A 332 27.14 17.71 14.02
N TRP A 333 26.33 16.92 14.73
CA TRP A 333 25.01 17.36 15.16
C TRP A 333 25.19 18.27 16.38
N LYS A 334 24.60 19.48 16.33
CA LYS A 334 24.39 20.34 17.50
C LYS A 334 23.10 19.94 18.20
#